data_AF-A0A4R7UVA4-F1
#
_entry.id   AF-A0A4R7UVA4-F1
#
_cell.length_a   1.000
_cell.length_b   1.000
_cell.length_c   1.000
_cell.angle_alpha   90.00
_cell.angle_beta   90.00
_cell.angle_gamma   90.00
#
_symmetry.space_group_name_H-M   'P 1'
#
loop_
_entity.id
_entity.type
_entity.pdbx_description
1 polymer ?
#
loop_
_entity_poly.entity_id
_entity_poly.type
_entity_poly.pdbx_seq_one_letter_code
_entity_poly.pdbx_strand_id
1 'polypeptide(L)'
;MNAAPAVAESATGETMEIRWSTVIDAPADEVWSYLRSFGNLADWIPTIDSCEIEDGHDDTVPGAVRVIRHGRNGSRERLLSNDDSTMTQTYEQLTGTLPVLDYRGTYQVWPVYDTDSAFVFRSCTFALTPSVTDPEALATLVRVHVFAPTMEALRRKLSRG
;
A
#
# COMPACT_ATOMS: atom_id res chain seq x y z
N MET A 1 -38.15 5.12 0.74
CA MET A 1 -37.29 5.94 1.61
C MET A 1 -35.87 5.68 1.18
N ASN A 2 -35.31 6.52 0.31
CA ASN A 2 -33.93 6.38 -0.16
C ASN A 2 -33.04 7.16 0.81
N ALA A 3 -32.12 6.46 1.47
CA ALA A 3 -31.09 7.09 2.28
C ALA A 3 -30.22 7.96 1.36
N ALA A 4 -30.01 9.22 1.74
CA ALA A 4 -29.06 10.09 1.08
C ALA A 4 -27.65 9.49 1.22
N PRO A 5 -26.76 9.66 0.22
CA PRO A 5 -25.37 9.28 0.37
C PRO A 5 -24.75 10.09 1.51
N ALA A 6 -23.98 9.44 2.37
CA ALA A 6 -23.21 10.11 3.41
C ALA A 6 -22.31 11.16 2.74
N VAL A 7 -22.47 12.42 3.15
CA VAL A 7 -21.60 13.52 2.74
C VAL A 7 -20.19 13.16 3.18
N ALA A 8 -19.25 13.12 2.24
CA ALA A 8 -17.83 12.96 2.55
C ALA A 8 -17.41 14.11 3.47
N GLU A 9 -17.16 13.79 4.74
CA GLU A 9 -16.71 14.74 5.73
C GLU A 9 -15.24 15.07 5.39
N SER A 10 -15.01 16.22 4.77
CA SER A 10 -13.67 16.69 4.42
C SER A 10 -12.84 16.83 5.69
N ALA A 11 -11.75 16.06 5.81
CA ALA A 11 -10.86 16.11 6.96
C ALA A 11 -10.13 17.46 7.00
N THR A 12 -10.50 18.34 7.94
CA THR A 12 -9.74 19.55 8.29
C THR A 12 -8.67 19.26 9.37
N GLY A 13 -8.20 18.02 9.46
CA GLY A 13 -7.28 17.54 10.49
C GLY A 13 -5.81 17.54 10.05
N GLU A 14 -4.90 17.50 11.02
CA GLU A 14 -3.47 17.29 10.82
C GLU A 14 -3.23 15.99 10.02
N THR A 15 -2.56 16.12 8.87
CA THR A 15 -2.20 14.97 8.02
C THR A 15 -0.95 14.32 8.57
N MET A 16 -1.01 13.02 8.85
CA MET A 16 0.13 12.23 9.27
C MET A 16 0.76 11.51 8.08
N GLU A 17 2.07 11.34 8.12
CA GLU A 17 2.82 10.57 7.12
C GLU A 17 3.75 9.56 7.77
N ILE A 18 3.71 8.33 7.25
CA ILE A 18 4.56 7.23 7.70
C ILE A 18 5.39 6.73 6.53
N ARG A 19 6.66 6.40 6.82
CA ARG A 19 7.65 5.99 5.81
C ARG A 19 8.40 4.75 6.26
N TRP A 20 8.78 3.92 5.28
CA TRP A 20 9.68 2.79 5.43
C TRP A 20 10.48 2.59 4.15
N SER A 21 11.68 2.04 4.26
CA SER A 21 12.50 1.69 3.10
C SER A 21 13.33 0.44 3.37
N THR A 22 13.73 -0.23 2.29
CA THR A 22 14.66 -1.36 2.32
C THR A 22 15.44 -1.41 1.01
N VAL A 23 16.50 -2.21 0.98
CA VAL A 23 17.23 -2.56 -0.25
C VAL A 23 16.95 -4.02 -0.57
N ILE A 24 16.46 -4.30 -1.78
CA ILE A 24 16.23 -5.65 -2.29
C ILE A 24 17.38 -6.01 -3.21
N ASP A 25 17.99 -7.18 -3.00
CA ASP A 25 19.11 -7.67 -3.81
C ASP A 25 18.61 -8.27 -5.14
N ALA A 26 18.04 -7.40 -5.98
CA ALA A 26 17.55 -7.70 -7.32
C ALA A 26 17.49 -6.39 -8.15
N PRO A 27 17.56 -6.46 -9.50
CA PRO A 27 17.49 -5.28 -10.35
C PRO A 27 16.19 -4.51 -10.16
N ALA A 28 16.24 -3.18 -10.23
CA ALA A 28 15.07 -2.32 -10.03
C ALA A 28 13.92 -2.63 -10.99
N ASP A 29 14.21 -2.95 -12.25
CA ASP A 29 13.19 -3.32 -13.25
C ASP A 29 12.44 -4.60 -12.85
N GLU A 30 13.12 -5.58 -12.27
CA GLU A 30 12.50 -6.84 -11.80
C GLU A 30 11.61 -6.57 -10.58
N VAL A 31 12.13 -5.82 -9.61
CA VAL A 31 11.36 -5.43 -8.42
C VAL A 31 10.14 -4.59 -8.79
N TRP A 32 10.29 -3.65 -9.71
CA TRP A 32 9.19 -2.83 -10.21
C TRP A 32 8.17 -3.66 -11.00
N SER A 33 8.63 -4.53 -11.90
CA SER A 33 7.73 -5.42 -12.66
C SER A 33 6.88 -6.29 -11.74
N TYR A 34 7.39 -6.67 -10.57
CA TYR A 34 6.63 -7.40 -9.56
C TYR A 34 5.67 -6.48 -8.78
N LEU A 35 6.14 -5.34 -8.29
CA LEU A 35 5.32 -4.42 -7.47
C LEU A 35 4.20 -3.72 -8.25
N ARG A 36 4.39 -3.45 -9.54
CA ARG A 36 3.42 -2.72 -10.37
C ARG A 36 2.12 -3.48 -10.63
N SER A 37 2.10 -4.80 -10.39
CA SER A 37 0.89 -5.63 -10.42
C SER A 37 0.10 -5.41 -9.13
N PHE A 38 -0.90 -4.55 -9.20
CA PHE A 38 -1.67 -4.12 -8.02
C PHE A 38 -2.41 -5.28 -7.34
N GLY A 39 -2.78 -6.32 -8.10
CA GLY A 39 -3.57 -7.46 -7.61
C GLY A 39 -2.76 -8.53 -6.87
N ASN A 40 -1.42 -8.48 -6.90
CA ASN A 40 -0.59 -9.62 -6.49
C ASN A 40 -0.27 -9.72 -4.99
N LEU A 41 -0.92 -8.93 -4.13
CA LEU A 41 -0.51 -8.85 -2.71
C LEU A 41 -0.49 -10.20 -1.98
N ALA A 42 -1.42 -11.10 -2.31
CA ALA A 42 -1.49 -12.43 -1.72
C ALA A 42 -0.26 -13.30 -2.04
N ASP A 43 0.48 -12.98 -3.10
CA ASP A 43 1.63 -13.78 -3.57
C ASP A 43 2.90 -13.54 -2.73
N TRP A 44 2.92 -12.46 -1.93
CA TRP A 44 4.10 -12.05 -1.18
C TRP A 44 3.84 -11.50 0.22
N ILE A 45 2.60 -11.15 0.57
CA ILE A 45 2.24 -10.77 1.94
C ILE A 45 1.64 -12.00 2.65
N PRO A 46 2.37 -12.65 3.58
CA PRO A 46 1.94 -13.94 4.16
C PRO A 46 0.63 -13.88 4.95
N THR A 47 0.21 -12.70 5.37
CA THR A 47 -1.02 -12.52 6.15
C THR A 47 -2.26 -12.33 5.27
N ILE A 48 -2.12 -12.11 3.97
CA ILE A 48 -3.26 -11.90 3.08
C ILE A 48 -3.76 -13.25 2.57
N ASP A 49 -5.04 -13.53 2.79
CA ASP A 49 -5.68 -14.78 2.34
C ASP A 49 -6.01 -14.74 0.85
N SER A 50 -6.48 -13.58 0.37
CA SER A 50 -6.79 -13.36 -1.05
C SER A 50 -6.70 -11.88 -1.41
N CYS A 51 -6.31 -11.58 -2.64
CA CYS A 51 -6.35 -10.26 -3.24
C CYS A 51 -6.93 -10.39 -4.65
N GLU A 52 -8.13 -9.83 -4.87
CA GLU A 52 -8.87 -9.97 -6.13
C GLU A 52 -9.17 -8.60 -6.71
N ILE A 53 -9.04 -8.43 -8.03
CA ILE A 53 -9.43 -7.20 -8.72
C ILE A 53 -10.92 -7.25 -9.04
N GLU A 54 -11.64 -6.20 -8.63
CA GLU A 54 -13.07 -6.06 -8.91
C GLU A 54 -13.34 -5.93 -10.42
N ASP A 55 -14.42 -6.57 -10.86
CA ASP A 55 -14.92 -6.55 -12.24
C ASP A 55 -13.91 -7.05 -13.30
N GLY A 56 -12.80 -7.68 -12.90
CA GLY A 56 -11.81 -8.26 -13.80
C GLY A 56 -11.03 -7.23 -14.63
N HIS A 57 -10.93 -5.99 -14.17
CA HIS A 57 -10.12 -4.96 -14.82
C HIS A 57 -8.63 -5.33 -14.83
N ASP A 58 -7.88 -4.70 -15.75
CA ASP A 58 -6.42 -4.74 -15.73
C ASP A 58 -5.90 -4.10 -14.43
N ASP A 59 -5.13 -4.86 -13.67
CA ASP A 59 -4.64 -4.48 -12.35
C ASP A 59 -3.53 -3.42 -12.41
N THR A 60 -3.03 -3.09 -13.60
CA THR A 60 -2.01 -2.04 -13.79
C THR A 60 -2.61 -0.69 -14.19
N VAL A 61 -3.92 -0.61 -14.44
CA VAL A 61 -4.60 0.59 -14.94
C VAL A 61 -5.23 1.41 -13.80
N PRO A 62 -4.94 2.73 -13.71
CA PRO A 62 -5.59 3.61 -12.75
C PRO A 62 -7.12 3.49 -12.77
N GLY A 63 -7.71 3.38 -11.58
CA GLY A 63 -9.13 3.10 -11.38
C GLY A 63 -9.43 1.65 -10.98
N ALA A 64 -8.53 0.70 -11.22
CA ALA A 64 -8.67 -0.67 -10.74
C ALA A 64 -8.85 -0.72 -9.21
N VAL A 65 -9.77 -1.56 -8.74
CA VAL A 65 -10.05 -1.74 -7.31
C VAL A 65 -9.69 -3.15 -6.91
N ARG A 66 -8.88 -3.30 -5.85
CA ARG A 66 -8.59 -4.61 -5.24
C ARG A 66 -9.38 -4.81 -3.95
N VAL A 67 -9.82 -6.05 -3.73
CA VAL A 67 -10.43 -6.52 -2.48
C VAL A 67 -9.44 -7.44 -1.78
N ILE A 68 -8.99 -7.04 -0.60
CA ILE A 68 -8.03 -7.77 0.21
C ILE A 68 -8.78 -8.44 1.36
N ARG A 69 -8.57 -9.75 1.56
CA ARG A 69 -9.07 -10.49 2.72
C ARG A 69 -7.92 -10.89 3.64
N HIS A 70 -8.11 -10.69 4.93
CA HIS A 70 -7.17 -11.06 6.00
C HIS A 70 -7.93 -11.49 7.25
N GLY A 71 -8.06 -12.79 7.46
CA GLY A 71 -8.83 -13.40 8.54
C GLY A 71 -10.30 -12.99 8.47
N ARG A 72 -10.81 -12.35 9.54
CA ARG A 72 -12.18 -11.81 9.60
C ARG A 72 -12.30 -10.38 9.09
N ASN A 73 -11.18 -9.78 8.69
CA ASN A 73 -11.08 -8.40 8.24
C ASN A 73 -10.79 -8.33 6.74
N GLY A 74 -10.83 -7.12 6.20
CA GLY A 74 -10.43 -6.86 4.82
C GLY A 74 -10.35 -5.36 4.53
N SER A 75 -9.85 -5.04 3.34
CA SER A 75 -9.82 -3.69 2.82
C SER A 75 -10.18 -3.67 1.33
N ARG A 76 -10.60 -2.50 0.86
CA ARG A 76 -10.79 -2.19 -0.55
C ARG A 76 -9.93 -1.01 -0.90
N GLU A 77 -9.18 -1.10 -1.97
CA GLU A 77 -8.22 -0.08 -2.36
C GLU A 77 -8.31 0.19 -3.85
N ARG A 78 -8.22 1.46 -4.25
CA ARG A 78 -8.26 1.89 -5.65
C ARG A 78 -6.88 2.37 -6.09
N LEU A 79 -6.42 1.86 -7.22
CA LEU A 79 -5.20 2.33 -7.87
C LEU A 79 -5.40 3.75 -8.42
N LEU A 80 -4.56 4.70 -8.01
CA LEU A 80 -4.61 6.09 -8.45
C LEU A 80 -3.59 6.38 -9.56
N SER A 81 -2.40 5.80 -9.46
CA SER A 81 -1.34 5.92 -10.46
C SER A 81 -0.44 4.69 -10.45
N ASN A 82 0.09 4.34 -11.62
CA ASN A 82 1.08 3.30 -11.82
C ASN A 82 2.01 3.78 -12.94
N ASP A 83 3.15 4.36 -12.57
CA ASP A 83 4.02 5.09 -13.49
C ASP A 83 5.35 4.35 -13.66
N ASP A 84 5.53 3.76 -14.84
CA ASP A 84 6.74 3.03 -15.21
C ASP A 84 7.97 3.94 -15.36
N SER A 85 7.79 5.24 -15.66
CA SER A 85 8.90 6.17 -15.85
C SER A 85 9.58 6.57 -14.53
N THR A 86 8.82 6.54 -13.44
CA THR A 86 9.30 6.88 -12.09
C THR A 86 9.27 5.68 -11.13
N MET A 87 8.90 4.50 -11.63
CA MET A 87 8.68 3.26 -10.87
C MET A 87 7.87 3.51 -9.58
N THR A 88 6.75 4.24 -9.74
CA THR A 88 5.92 4.71 -8.62
C THR A 88 4.48 4.24 -8.77
N GLN A 89 3.94 3.65 -7.71
CA GLN A 89 2.54 3.24 -7.62
C GLN A 89 1.87 3.95 -6.43
N THR A 90 0.73 4.59 -6.65
CA THR A 90 -0.07 5.22 -5.59
C THR A 90 -1.50 4.68 -5.61
N TYR A 91 -2.06 4.44 -4.43
CA TYR A 91 -3.43 3.97 -4.24
C TYR A 91 -4.10 4.69 -3.08
N GLU A 92 -5.43 4.63 -3.05
CA GLU A 92 -6.23 5.05 -1.89
C GLU A 92 -6.95 3.86 -1.25
N GLN A 93 -7.21 3.96 0.05
CA GLN A 93 -8.04 2.99 0.76
C GLN A 93 -9.50 3.48 0.78
N LEU A 94 -10.39 2.71 0.18
CA LEU A 94 -11.83 2.96 0.16
C LEU A 94 -12.50 2.49 1.46
N THR A 95 -12.07 1.32 1.95
CA THR A 95 -12.53 0.74 3.21
C THR A 95 -11.37 0.01 3.88
N GLY A 96 -11.27 0.09 5.20
CA GLY A 96 -10.25 -0.64 5.97
C GLY A 96 -10.51 -0.53 7.48
N THR A 97 -9.60 -1.08 8.27
CA THR A 97 -9.75 -1.19 9.74
C THR A 97 -9.06 -0.07 10.52
N LEU A 98 -8.16 0.68 9.89
CA LEU A 98 -7.47 1.80 10.54
C LEU A 98 -8.45 2.97 10.76
N PRO A 99 -8.44 3.62 11.94
CA PRO A 99 -9.33 4.73 12.29
C PRO A 99 -8.86 6.07 11.67
N VAL A 100 -8.70 6.08 10.34
CA VAL A 100 -8.09 7.17 9.56
C VAL A 100 -8.94 7.51 8.34
N LEU A 101 -8.81 8.74 7.84
CA LEU A 101 -9.48 9.24 6.65
C LEU A 101 -8.45 9.52 5.55
N ASP A 102 -8.92 9.54 4.30
CA ASP A 102 -8.14 9.93 3.12
C ASP A 102 -6.79 9.20 3.00
N TYR A 103 -6.77 7.91 3.38
CA TYR A 103 -5.55 7.13 3.35
C TYR A 103 -5.07 6.93 1.91
N ARG A 104 -3.82 7.34 1.66
CA ARG A 104 -3.10 7.12 0.42
C ARG A 104 -1.78 6.41 0.70
N GLY A 105 -1.53 5.31 0.00
CA GLY A 105 -0.27 4.58 0.07
C GLY A 105 0.54 4.75 -1.22
N THR A 106 1.86 4.79 -1.09
CA THR A 106 2.79 4.87 -2.22
C THR A 106 3.90 3.83 -2.08
N TYR A 107 4.22 3.17 -3.19
CA TYR A 107 5.46 2.44 -3.39
C TYR A 107 6.31 3.17 -4.42
N GLN A 108 7.61 3.21 -4.20
CA GLN A 108 8.57 3.75 -5.16
C GLN A 108 9.84 2.90 -5.17
N VAL A 109 10.37 2.65 -6.36
CA VAL A 109 11.60 1.87 -6.56
C VAL A 109 12.63 2.76 -7.24
N TRP A 110 13.88 2.68 -6.78
CA TRP A 110 15.02 3.28 -7.47
C TRP A 110 16.13 2.25 -7.66
N PRO A 111 16.88 2.32 -8.77
CA PRO A 111 18.07 1.53 -8.96
C PRO A 111 19.20 1.96 -8.02
N VAL A 112 19.90 0.97 -7.49
CA VAL A 112 21.17 1.13 -6.78
C VAL A 112 22.25 0.52 -7.68
N TYR A 113 22.82 1.35 -8.55
CA TYR A 113 23.62 0.90 -9.69
C TYR A 113 24.94 0.20 -9.34
N ASP A 114 25.57 0.53 -8.22
CA ASP A 114 26.86 -0.05 -7.83
C ASP A 114 26.75 -1.53 -7.41
N THR A 115 25.57 -1.94 -6.95
CA THR A 115 25.27 -3.29 -6.46
C THR A 115 24.25 -4.04 -7.32
N ASP A 116 23.78 -3.42 -8.41
CA ASP A 116 22.69 -3.94 -9.24
C ASP A 116 21.48 -4.38 -8.39
N SER A 117 21.10 -3.53 -7.44
CA SER A 117 20.04 -3.77 -6.47
C SER A 117 18.97 -2.66 -6.52
N ALA A 118 17.90 -2.78 -5.73
CA ALA A 118 16.79 -1.84 -5.73
C ALA A 118 16.56 -1.23 -4.35
N PHE A 119 16.55 0.10 -4.27
CA PHE A 119 16.06 0.83 -3.09
C PHE A 119 14.53 0.94 -3.21
N VAL A 120 13.81 0.27 -2.30
CA VAL A 120 12.35 0.28 -2.29
C VAL A 120 11.88 1.11 -1.11
N PHE A 121 11.06 2.12 -1.41
CA PHE A 121 10.43 2.99 -0.45
C PHE A 121 8.92 2.76 -0.43
N ARG A 122 8.36 2.81 0.76
CA ARG A 122 6.93 2.78 1.00
C ARG A 122 6.55 3.94 1.90
N SER A 123 5.47 4.64 1.56
CA SER A 123 4.85 5.62 2.45
C SER A 123 3.34 5.48 2.49
N CYS A 124 2.74 6.11 3.50
CA CYS A 124 1.33 6.47 3.45
C CYS A 124 1.08 7.83 4.11
N THR A 125 0.05 8.51 3.62
CA THR A 125 -0.50 9.72 4.23
C THR A 125 -1.96 9.50 4.57
N PHE A 126 -2.42 10.10 5.66
CA PHE A 126 -3.82 10.03 6.08
C PHE A 126 -4.13 11.10 7.13
N ALA A 127 -5.42 11.43 7.28
CA ALA A 127 -5.90 12.24 8.39
C ALA A 127 -6.37 11.36 9.55
N LEU A 128 -6.14 11.82 10.78
CA LEU A 128 -6.62 11.13 11.97
C LEU A 128 -8.11 11.38 12.19
N THR A 129 -8.86 10.34 12.54
CA THR A 129 -10.21 10.54 13.07
C THR A 129 -10.15 11.02 14.53
N PRO A 130 -11.20 11.69 15.05
CA PRO A 130 -11.26 12.11 16.46
C PRO A 130 -11.17 10.97 17.48
N SER A 131 -11.35 9.70 17.05
CA SER A 131 -11.22 8.53 17.93
C SER A 131 -9.77 8.15 18.25
N VAL A 132 -8.80 8.69 17.50
CA VAL A 132 -7.37 8.44 17.74
C VAL A 132 -6.88 9.33 18.88
N THR A 133 -6.60 8.71 20.03
CA THR A 133 -6.07 9.41 21.22
C THR A 133 -4.54 9.38 21.32
N ASP A 134 -3.89 8.47 20.58
CA ASP A 134 -2.44 8.30 20.56
C ASP A 134 -1.94 8.11 19.11
N PRO A 135 -1.62 9.23 18.42
CA PRO A 135 -1.12 9.19 17.05
C PRO A 135 0.20 8.44 16.90
N GLU A 136 1.08 8.49 17.89
CA GLU A 136 2.40 7.86 17.82
C GLU A 136 2.31 6.34 17.98
N ALA A 137 1.41 5.86 18.86
CA ALA A 137 1.11 4.43 18.94
C ALA A 137 0.52 3.91 17.62
N LEU A 138 -0.36 4.67 16.96
CA LEU A 138 -0.85 4.33 15.62
C LEU A 138 0.28 4.33 14.58
N ALA A 139 1.18 5.31 14.63
CA ALA A 139 2.32 5.37 13.72
C ALA A 139 3.26 4.17 13.91
N THR A 140 3.53 3.81 15.16
CA THR A 140 4.30 2.62 15.54
C THR A 140 3.61 1.35 15.06
N LEU A 141 2.29 1.24 15.22
CA LEU A 141 1.50 0.11 14.74
C LEU A 141 1.71 -0.09 13.23
N VAL A 142 1.54 0.97 12.43
CA VAL A 142 1.71 0.88 10.97
C VAL A 142 3.16 0.52 10.61
N ARG A 143 4.17 1.14 11.24
CA ARG A 143 5.57 0.83 10.91
C ARG A 143 5.93 -0.62 11.25
N VAL A 144 5.64 -1.04 12.48
CA VAL A 144 6.13 -2.32 13.04
C VAL A 144 5.28 -3.50 12.59
N HIS A 145 3.97 -3.35 12.51
CA HIS A 145 3.06 -4.46 12.24
C HIS A 145 2.54 -4.50 10.79
N VAL A 146 2.72 -3.44 10.02
CA VAL A 146 2.32 -3.41 8.60
C VAL A 146 3.53 -3.26 7.69
N PHE A 147 4.30 -2.18 7.79
CA PHE A 147 5.35 -1.87 6.81
C PHE A 147 6.54 -2.81 6.95
N ALA A 148 7.14 -2.94 8.13
CA ALA A 148 8.31 -3.79 8.35
C ALA A 148 8.10 -5.25 7.88
N PRO A 149 7.06 -6.00 8.32
CA PRO A 149 6.90 -7.40 7.95
C PRO A 149 6.57 -7.60 6.47
N THR A 150 5.78 -6.71 5.85
CA THR A 150 5.45 -6.81 4.42
C THR A 150 6.68 -6.52 3.56
N MET A 151 7.43 -5.48 3.87
CA MET A 151 8.65 -5.13 3.12
C MET A 151 9.74 -6.19 3.26
N GLU A 152 9.84 -6.82 4.42
CA GLU A 152 10.73 -7.96 4.64
C GLU A 152 10.26 -9.22 3.90
N ALA A 153 8.95 -9.46 3.77
CA ALA A 153 8.43 -10.54 2.94
C ALA A 153 8.70 -10.31 1.44
N LEU A 154 8.53 -9.08 0.95
CA LEU A 154 8.91 -8.69 -0.40
C LEU A 154 10.41 -8.90 -0.66
N ARG A 155 11.24 -8.49 0.29
CA ARG A 155 12.70 -8.70 0.22
C ARG A 155 13.04 -10.17 0.06
N ARG A 156 12.49 -11.05 0.91
CA ARG A 156 12.71 -12.50 0.79
C ARG A 156 12.18 -13.09 -0.52
N LYS A 157 11.11 -12.53 -1.06
CA LYS A 157 10.50 -13.02 -2.31
C LYS A 157 11.38 -12.75 -3.51
N LEU A 158 12.08 -11.61 -3.53
CA LEU A 158 12.74 -11.08 -4.72
C LEU A 158 14.28 -11.07 -4.64
N SER A 159 14.87 -11.05 -3.45
CA SER A 159 16.32 -11.11 -3.32
C SER A 159 16.88 -12.39 -3.96
N ARG A 160 18.00 -12.24 -4.67
CA ARG A 160 18.82 -13.35 -5.17
C ARG A 160 19.25 -14.27 -4.02
N GLY A 161 19.35 -15.57 -4.29
CA GLY A 161 19.71 -16.62 -3.33
C GLY A 161 21.21 -16.80 -3.13
#